data_AF-A0A5S9M403-F1
#
_entry.id   AF-A0A5S9M403-F1
#
_cell.length_a   1.000
_cell.length_b   1.000
_cell.length_c   1.000
_cell.angle_alpha   90.00
_cell.angle_beta   90.00
_cell.angle_gamma   90.00
#
_symmetry.space_group_name_H-M   'P 1'
#
loop_
_entity.id
_entity.type
_entity.pdbx_description
1 polymer ?
#
loop_
_entity_poly.entity_id
_entity_poly.type
_entity_poly.pdbx_seq_one_letter_code
_entity_poly.pdbx_strand_id
1 'polypeptide(L)'
;MTINGDIPDRQTGLKLAEQYGVDGVMIGRGIFHNPFAFEKEPKEHTSDELLGLLRLHLDLHDQYSSLGLRPFKALHRFFKIYVKGFRGASFLRNQLMNTSSTDEVRAMLDEFEARNQEQS
;
A
#
# COMPACT_ATOMS: atom_id res chain seq x y z
N MET A 1 20.43 -3.17 -20.87
CA MET A 1 19.02 -3.36 -21.32
C MET A 1 18.14 -3.48 -20.08
N THR A 2 16.91 -2.94 -20.08
CA THR A 2 16.01 -2.94 -18.90
C THR A 2 14.70 -3.65 -19.25
N ILE A 3 14.23 -4.56 -18.39
CA ILE A 3 12.94 -5.24 -18.57
C ILE A 3 11.85 -4.52 -17.79
N ASN A 4 10.78 -4.16 -18.51
CA ASN A 4 9.62 -3.45 -17.99
C ASN A 4 8.34 -4.18 -18.42
N GLY A 5 7.46 -4.53 -17.47
CA GLY A 5 6.12 -5.06 -17.77
C GLY A 5 5.77 -6.34 -17.01
N ASP A 6 4.61 -6.34 -16.34
CA ASP A 6 4.01 -7.48 -15.64
C ASP A 6 4.92 -8.24 -14.65
N ILE A 7 5.85 -7.52 -14.01
CA ILE A 7 6.70 -8.05 -12.95
C ILE A 7 6.00 -7.82 -11.61
N PRO A 8 5.55 -8.89 -10.92
CA PRO A 8 4.76 -8.75 -9.70
C PRO A 8 5.62 -8.42 -8.48
N ASP A 9 6.87 -8.89 -8.45
CA ASP A 9 7.73 -8.85 -7.27
C ASP A 9 9.23 -8.97 -7.62
N ARG A 10 10.06 -8.78 -6.59
CA ARG A 10 11.52 -8.87 -6.65
C ARG A 10 11.99 -10.25 -7.08
N GLN A 11 11.35 -11.32 -6.64
CA GLN A 11 11.82 -12.68 -6.95
C GLN A 11 11.69 -12.96 -8.45
N THR A 12 10.55 -12.59 -9.03
CA THR A 12 10.33 -12.63 -10.48
C THR A 12 11.32 -11.73 -11.20
N GLY A 13 11.53 -10.51 -10.68
CA GLY A 13 12.51 -9.60 -11.26
C GLY A 13 13.93 -10.15 -11.28
N LEU A 14 14.38 -10.81 -10.22
CA LEU A 14 15.70 -11.45 -10.15
C LEU A 14 15.84 -12.60 -11.15
N LYS A 15 14.81 -13.45 -11.28
CA LYS A 15 14.81 -14.54 -12.27
C LYS A 15 14.97 -14.00 -13.69
N LEU A 16 14.26 -12.92 -14.02
CA LEU A 16 14.38 -12.26 -15.32
C LEU A 16 15.76 -11.61 -15.51
N ALA A 17 16.31 -11.00 -14.46
CA ALA A 17 17.65 -10.41 -14.50
C ALA A 17 18.73 -11.46 -14.80
N GLU A 18 18.67 -12.60 -14.12
CA GLU A 18 19.57 -13.73 -14.34
C GLU A 18 19.39 -14.35 -15.73
N GLN A 19 18.15 -14.59 -16.15
CA GLN A 19 17.83 -15.21 -17.43
C GLN A 19 18.28 -14.38 -18.63
N TYR A 20 18.13 -13.06 -18.57
CA TYR A 20 18.36 -12.16 -19.70
C TYR A 20 19.62 -11.30 -19.58
N GLY A 21 20.37 -11.41 -18.48
CA GLY A 21 21.60 -10.64 -18.25
C GLY A 21 21.38 -9.13 -18.27
N VAL A 22 20.22 -8.67 -17.76
CA VAL A 22 19.85 -7.26 -17.80
C VAL A 22 20.37 -6.47 -16.60
N ASP A 23 20.72 -5.21 -16.83
CA ASP A 23 21.32 -4.33 -15.82
C ASP A 23 20.32 -3.86 -14.76
N GLY A 24 19.02 -3.98 -15.05
CA GLY A 24 17.97 -3.52 -14.17
C GLY A 24 16.59 -4.02 -14.57
N VAL A 25 15.72 -4.06 -13.58
CA VAL A 25 14.33 -4.52 -13.70
C VAL A 25 13.42 -3.54 -12.96
N MET A 26 12.32 -3.14 -13.61
CA MET A 26 11.36 -2.19 -13.03
C MET A 26 10.05 -2.89 -12.63
N ILE A 27 9.64 -2.73 -11.37
CA ILE A 27 8.32 -3.13 -10.87
C ILE A 27 7.39 -1.91 -10.91
N GLY A 28 6.53 -1.86 -11.93
CA GLY A 28 5.57 -0.77 -12.13
C GLY A 28 4.20 -1.08 -11.52
N ARG A 29 3.38 -1.88 -12.21
CA ARG A 29 2.02 -2.21 -11.73
C ARG A 29 2.00 -3.16 -10.53
N GLY A 30 3.10 -3.86 -10.24
CA GLY A 30 3.23 -4.80 -9.13
C GLY A 30 2.96 -4.17 -7.77
N ILE A 31 3.43 -2.94 -7.52
CA ILE A 31 3.24 -2.22 -6.25
C ILE A 31 1.75 -2.01 -5.92
N PHE A 32 0.91 -1.74 -6.92
CA PHE A 32 -0.53 -1.56 -6.68
C PHE A 32 -1.26 -2.85 -6.27
N HIS A 33 -0.63 -4.02 -6.46
CA HIS A 33 -1.15 -5.32 -6.07
C HIS A 33 -0.47 -5.83 -4.79
N ASN A 34 0.85 -5.68 -4.70
CA ASN A 34 1.67 -6.08 -3.57
C ASN A 34 2.54 -4.87 -3.13
N PRO A 35 2.18 -4.17 -2.03
CA PRO A 35 3.00 -3.07 -1.55
C PRO A 35 4.39 -3.51 -1.03
N PHE A 36 4.56 -4.82 -0.78
CA PHE A 36 5.81 -5.46 -0.37
C PHE A 36 6.56 -6.10 -1.54
N ALA A 37 6.25 -5.72 -2.79
CA ALA A 37 6.83 -6.31 -4.00
C ALA A 37 8.38 -6.27 -4.05
N PHE A 38 9.03 -5.43 -3.26
CA PHE A 38 10.49 -5.30 -3.22
C PHE A 38 11.17 -6.09 -2.09
N GLU A 39 10.42 -6.80 -1.24
CA GLU A 39 11.00 -7.57 -0.15
C GLU A 39 11.96 -8.65 -0.65
N LYS A 40 13.02 -8.87 0.14
CA LYS A 40 14.02 -9.90 -0.17
C LYS A 40 13.46 -11.30 0.01
N GLU A 41 12.74 -11.50 1.10
CA GLU A 41 12.12 -12.75 1.50
C GLU A 41 10.60 -12.54 1.49
N PRO A 42 9.89 -13.02 0.46
CA PRO A 42 8.45 -12.88 0.40
C PRO A 42 7.79 -13.60 1.57
N LYS A 43 6.84 -12.92 2.22
CA LYS A 43 6.01 -13.50 3.25
C LYS A 43 4.55 -13.05 3.10
N GLU A 44 3.66 -13.77 3.77
CA GLU A 44 2.29 -13.30 3.94
C GLU A 44 2.28 -12.18 4.99
N HIS A 45 1.51 -11.13 4.69
CA HIS A 45 1.40 -9.95 5.55
C HIS A 45 0.04 -9.87 6.21
N THR A 46 0.03 -9.47 7.47
CA THR A 46 -1.20 -9.31 8.23
C THR A 46 -1.95 -8.03 7.82
N SER A 47 -3.22 -7.95 8.21
CA SER A 47 -3.98 -6.69 8.11
C SER A 47 -3.25 -5.55 8.82
N ASP A 48 -2.65 -5.83 9.97
CA ASP A 48 -2.01 -4.82 10.81
C ASP A 48 -0.76 -4.27 10.15
N GLU A 49 0.04 -5.12 9.48
CA GLU A 49 1.18 -4.66 8.68
C GLU A 49 0.73 -3.79 7.49
N LEU A 50 -0.38 -4.16 6.82
CA LEU A 50 -0.93 -3.37 5.72
C LEU A 50 -1.50 -2.03 6.19
N LEU A 51 -2.25 -2.01 7.30
CA LEU A 51 -2.81 -0.78 7.89
C LEU A 51 -1.71 0.12 8.46
N GLY A 52 -0.67 -0.46 9.07
CA GLY A 52 0.53 0.25 9.47
C GLY A 52 1.24 0.91 8.28
N LEU A 53 1.32 0.22 7.14
CA LEU A 53 1.89 0.81 5.92
C LEU A 53 1.02 1.92 5.33
N LEU A 54 -0.31 1.83 5.45
CA LEU A 54 -1.20 2.95 5.13
C LEU A 54 -0.90 4.15 6.02
N ARG A 55 -0.78 3.97 7.35
CA ARG A 55 -0.43 5.04 8.28
C ARG A 55 0.89 5.71 7.91
N LEU A 56 1.93 4.92 7.59
CA LEU A 56 3.21 5.46 7.11
C LEU A 56 3.06 6.29 5.83
N HIS A 57 2.21 5.87 4.89
CA HIS A 57 1.94 6.66 3.68
C HIS A 57 1.26 8.00 4.01
N LEU A 58 0.35 8.04 5.00
CA LEU A 58 -0.25 9.29 5.48
C LEU A 58 0.80 10.20 6.11
N ASP A 59 1.69 9.65 6.95
CA ASP A 59 2.76 10.41 7.60
C ASP A 59 3.72 11.03 6.58
N LEU A 60 4.10 10.26 5.55
CA LEU A 60 4.93 10.75 4.45
C LEU A 60 4.19 11.80 3.62
N HIS A 61 2.89 11.63 3.39
CA HIS A 61 2.09 12.66 2.70
C HIS A 61 2.10 13.98 3.47
N ASP A 62 1.89 13.94 4.78
CA ASP A 62 1.94 15.11 5.66
C ASP A 62 3.34 15.74 5.69
N GLN A 63 4.39 14.93 5.82
CA GLN A 63 5.79 15.38 5.83
C GLN A 63 6.15 16.19 4.58
N TYR A 64 5.68 15.75 3.40
CA TYR A 64 5.98 16.39 2.12
C TYR A 64 4.87 17.32 1.63
N SER A 65 3.81 17.55 2.42
CA SER A 65 2.66 18.39 2.06
C SER A 65 3.07 19.83 1.74
N SER A 66 4.06 20.36 2.46
CA SER A 66 4.61 21.71 2.29
C SER A 66 5.22 21.96 0.91
N LEU A 67 5.61 20.90 0.19
CA LEU A 67 6.13 20.99 -1.17
C LEU A 67 5.02 21.16 -2.22
N GLY A 68 3.74 21.11 -1.82
CA GLY A 68 2.59 21.30 -2.71
C GLY A 68 2.45 20.24 -3.81
N LEU A 69 3.11 19.09 -3.67
CA LEU A 69 3.24 18.11 -4.74
C LEU A 69 1.92 17.41 -5.10
N ARG A 70 1.05 17.15 -4.11
CA ARG A 70 -0.16 16.35 -4.27
C ARG A 70 -1.25 16.74 -3.27
N PRO A 71 -2.51 16.96 -3.72
CA PRO A 71 -3.62 17.15 -2.80
C PRO A 71 -3.97 15.84 -2.07
N PHE A 72 -4.55 15.94 -0.87
CA PHE A 72 -5.02 14.79 -0.07
C PHE A 72 -5.88 13.80 -0.88
N LYS A 73 -6.83 14.29 -1.69
CA LYS A 73 -7.73 13.44 -2.51
C LYS A 73 -6.99 12.45 -3.42
N ALA A 74 -5.73 12.70 -3.76
CA ALA A 74 -4.92 11.76 -4.52
C ALA A 74 -4.62 10.45 -3.76
N LEU A 75 -4.70 10.46 -2.42
CA LEU A 75 -4.48 9.29 -1.56
C LEU A 75 -5.56 8.22 -1.72
N HIS A 76 -6.80 8.63 -2.01
CA HIS A 76 -7.96 7.73 -2.08
C HIS A 76 -7.73 6.53 -3.02
N ARG A 77 -7.05 6.75 -4.15
CA ARG A 77 -6.76 5.69 -5.13
C ARG A 77 -5.83 4.60 -4.60
N PHE A 78 -5.06 4.87 -3.54
CA PHE A 78 -4.11 3.95 -2.94
C PHE A 78 -4.72 3.13 -1.79
N PHE A 79 -5.83 3.55 -1.18
CA PHE A 79 -6.41 2.85 -0.03
C PHE A 79 -6.71 1.37 -0.31
N LYS A 80 -7.12 1.03 -1.54
CA LYS A 80 -7.37 -0.37 -1.93
C LYS A 80 -6.15 -1.28 -1.86
N ILE A 81 -4.93 -0.71 -1.89
CA ILE A 81 -3.67 -1.45 -1.84
C ILE A 81 -3.47 -2.04 -0.43
N TYR A 82 -3.82 -1.25 0.58
CA TYR A 82 -3.62 -1.57 2.00
C TYR A 82 -4.86 -2.23 2.62
N VAL A 83 -6.04 -1.70 2.33
CA VAL A 83 -7.30 -2.11 2.96
C VAL A 83 -7.91 -3.28 2.16
N LYS A 84 -7.34 -4.48 2.35
CA LYS A 84 -7.73 -5.70 1.65
C LYS A 84 -7.44 -6.94 2.50
N GLY A 85 -8.12 -8.05 2.19
CA GLY A 85 -7.77 -9.37 2.73
C GLY A 85 -8.24 -9.66 4.16
N PHE A 86 -9.07 -8.79 4.76
CA PHE A 86 -9.63 -9.00 6.10
C PHE A 86 -11.13 -8.67 6.18
N ARG A 87 -11.80 -9.21 7.20
CA ARG A 87 -13.22 -8.98 7.45
C ARG A 87 -13.49 -7.48 7.62
N GLY A 88 -14.48 -6.95 6.90
CA GLY A 88 -14.83 -5.53 6.98
C GLY A 88 -13.99 -4.59 6.09
N ALA A 89 -12.94 -5.07 5.41
CA ALA A 89 -12.09 -4.24 4.55
C ALA A 89 -12.87 -3.45 3.47
N SER A 90 -13.87 -4.06 2.84
CA SER A 90 -14.68 -3.38 1.82
C SER A 90 -15.48 -2.21 2.39
N PHE A 91 -16.07 -2.40 3.58
CA PHE A 91 -16.82 -1.36 4.28
C PHE A 91 -15.90 -0.23 4.73
N LEU A 92 -14.75 -0.56 5.33
CA LEU A 92 -13.74 0.42 5.72
C LEU A 92 -13.28 1.25 4.52
N ARG A 93 -12.97 0.63 3.37
CA ARG A 93 -12.62 1.36 2.15
C ARG A 93 -13.68 2.36 1.73
N ASN A 94 -14.96 1.95 1.73
CA ASN A 94 -16.05 2.85 1.34
C ASN A 94 -16.15 4.05 2.27
N GLN A 95 -15.95 3.87 3.57
CA GLN A 95 -15.94 4.99 4.52
C GLN A 95 -14.73 5.91 4.27
N LEU A 96 -13.54 5.33 4.07
CA LEU A 96 -12.31 6.09 3.80
C LEU A 96 -12.41 6.99 2.58
N MET A 97 -13.17 6.59 1.54
CA MET A 97 -13.39 7.42 0.35
C MET A 97 -14.13 8.74 0.63
N ASN A 98 -14.77 8.90 1.78
CA ASN A 98 -15.50 10.10 2.18
C ASN A 98 -14.69 11.03 3.09
N THR A 99 -13.47 10.64 3.47
CA THR A 99 -12.59 11.48 4.28
C THR A 99 -12.03 12.66 3.47
N SER A 100 -11.61 13.71 4.17
CA SER A 100 -11.07 14.95 3.59
C SER A 100 -9.68 15.32 4.10
N SER A 101 -9.13 14.56 5.06
CA SER A 101 -7.80 14.79 5.65
C SER A 101 -7.13 13.49 6.08
N THR A 102 -5.81 13.52 6.24
CA THR A 102 -5.02 12.39 6.77
C THR A 102 -5.42 12.05 8.21
N ASP A 103 -5.78 13.05 9.01
CA ASP A 103 -6.27 12.87 10.39
C ASP A 103 -7.62 12.15 10.45
N GLU A 104 -8.57 12.48 9.56
CA GLU A 104 -9.83 11.75 9.46
C GLU A 104 -9.62 10.28 9.08
N VAL A 105 -8.66 10.01 8.20
CA VAL A 105 -8.29 8.62 7.86
C VAL A 105 -7.76 7.91 9.10
N ARG A 106 -6.82 8.50 9.84
CA ARG A 106 -6.25 7.90 11.06
C ARG A 106 -7.32 7.61 12.11
N ALA A 107 -8.18 8.59 12.39
CA ALA A 107 -9.30 8.42 13.33
C ALA A 107 -10.23 7.27 12.92
N MET A 108 -10.54 7.15 11.62
CA MET A 108 -11.37 6.06 11.12
C MET A 108 -10.70 4.68 11.22
N LEU A 109 -9.38 4.60 11.05
CA LEU A 109 -8.62 3.37 11.27
C LEU A 109 -8.64 2.99 12.76
N ASP A 110 -8.41 3.95 13.66
CA ASP A 110 -8.43 3.74 15.11
C ASP A 110 -9.81 3.23 15.57
N GLU A 111 -10.90 3.85 15.09
CA GLU A 111 -12.27 3.40 15.37
C GLU A 111 -12.54 1.98 14.85
N PHE A 112 -12.04 1.66 13.66
CA PHE A 112 -12.20 0.33 13.08
C PHE A 112 -11.46 -0.73 13.91
N GLU A 113 -10.22 -0.46 14.31
CA GLU A 113 -9.40 -1.36 15.11
C GLU A 113 -10.03 -1.58 16.49
N ALA A 114 -10.48 -0.52 17.17
CA ALA A 114 -11.16 -0.61 18.46
C ALA A 114 -12.41 -1.50 18.40
N ARG A 115 -13.28 -1.30 17.40
CA ARG A 115 -14.51 -2.10 17.24
C ARG A 115 -14.24 -3.59 16.96
N ASN A 116 -13.14 -3.92 16.28
CA ASN A 116 -12.79 -5.32 16.01
C ASN A 116 -12.16 -6.01 17.23
N GLN A 117 -11.43 -5.27 18.08
CA GLN A 117 -10.91 -5.79 19.33
C GLN A 117 -12.03 -6.15 20.32
N GLU A 118 -13.11 -5.35 20.36
CA GLU A 118 -14.29 -5.63 21.20
C GLU A 118 -15.12 -6.83 20.72
N GLN A 119 -14.96 -7.25 19.46
CA GLN A 119 -15.72 -8.33 18.82
C GLN A 119 -14.93 -9.65 18.71
N SER A 120 -13.68 -9.67 19.18
CA SER A 120 -12.77 -10.83 19.17
C SER A 120 -12.69 -11.49 20.54
#